data_AF-A0A7S0ICA4-F1
#
_entry.id   AF-A0A7S0ICA4-F1
#
_cell.length_a   1.000
_cell.length_b   1.000
_cell.length_c   1.000
_cell.angle_alpha   90.00
_cell.angle_beta   90.00
_cell.angle_gamma   90.00
#
_symmetry.space_group_name_H-M   'P 1'
#
loop_
_entity.id
_entity.type
_entity.pdbx_description
1 polymer ?
#
loop_
_entity_poly.entity_id
_entity_poly.type
_entity_poly.pdbx_seq_one_letter_code
_entity_poly.pdbx_strand_id
1 'polypeptide(L)'
;PTFRLPRVPERRVVGGGATAGSGEEMFEWMDEGAETFDALLGRLVRWHDARIAKLRGAADEAREILWWPFTQHDMVPRENVAVIDSRSGEDFGVYVEDAEGAGPGSVQLRFDGAASWWTQGVSKELQHRLVRAAAAAAGRWGHVMFPENAHEAALDAARGLLLGAGRSWATRVFYSDNGSTAMEIAVKMAIR
;
A
#
# COMPACT_ATOMS: atom_id res chain seq x y z
N PRO A 1 10.19 17.30 -3.57
CA PRO A 1 11.25 18.33 -3.63
C PRO A 1 12.58 17.68 -3.26
N THR A 2 13.68 18.16 -3.82
CA THR A 2 15.03 17.75 -3.45
C THR A 2 15.68 18.89 -2.68
N PHE A 3 16.25 18.59 -1.52
CA PHE A 3 16.98 19.55 -0.69
C PHE A 3 18.46 19.28 -0.82
N ARG A 4 19.28 20.33 -0.91
CA ARG A 4 20.73 20.21 -1.00
C ARG A 4 21.32 20.81 0.27
N LEU A 5 22.03 19.99 1.03
CA LEU A 5 22.77 20.45 2.19
C LEU A 5 24.17 20.95 1.80
N PRO A 6 24.76 21.87 2.58
CA PRO A 6 26.17 22.22 2.45
C PRO A 6 27.06 20.98 2.66
N ARG A 7 28.30 21.05 2.17
CA ARG A 7 29.24 19.93 2.28
C ARG A 7 29.55 19.69 3.76
N VAL A 8 29.33 18.46 4.22
CA VAL A 8 29.65 18.08 5.60
C VAL A 8 31.16 18.23 5.85
N PRO A 9 31.60 18.86 6.94
CA PRO A 9 33.01 18.97 7.31
C PRO A 9 33.70 17.61 7.41
N GLU A 10 34.96 17.52 6.98
CA GLU A 10 35.72 16.27 7.04
C GLU A 10 36.22 16.00 8.46
N ARG A 11 35.93 14.81 8.98
CA ARG A 11 36.44 14.39 10.29
C ARG A 11 37.96 14.19 10.22
N ARG A 12 38.73 15.08 10.85
CA ARG A 12 40.17 14.88 11.05
C ARG A 12 40.41 13.74 12.04
N VAL A 13 40.83 12.57 11.56
CA VAL A 13 41.34 11.48 12.41
C VAL A 13 42.87 11.58 12.42
N VAL A 14 43.43 12.10 13.52
CA VAL A 14 44.89 12.25 13.67
C VAL A 14 45.44 11.00 14.36
N GLY A 15 46.35 10.30 13.69
CA GLY A 15 47.19 9.28 14.32
C GLY A 15 48.12 9.93 15.35
N GLY A 16 48.05 9.47 16.60
CA GLY A 16 49.04 9.77 17.65
C GLY A 16 49.06 11.22 18.15
N GLY A 17 48.09 11.61 18.97
CA GLY A 17 48.08 12.91 19.68
C GLY A 17 46.78 13.67 19.41
N ALA A 18 45.76 13.39 20.22
CA ALA A 18 44.43 13.95 20.01
C ALA A 18 44.38 15.45 20.36
N THR A 19 44.30 16.32 19.35
CA THR A 19 43.45 17.50 19.45
C THR A 19 42.08 17.10 18.89
N ALA A 20 41.09 16.99 19.76
CA ALA A 20 39.70 16.89 19.33
C ALA A 20 39.40 18.15 18.52
N GLY A 21 38.93 18.03 17.27
CA GLY A 21 38.29 19.16 16.61
C GLY A 21 37.20 19.69 17.54
N SER A 22 37.11 21.01 17.72
CA SER A 22 36.29 21.64 18.77
C SER A 22 34.79 21.33 18.68
N GLY A 23 34.34 20.70 17.58
CA GLY A 23 32.94 20.48 17.28
C GLY A 23 32.24 21.72 16.70
N GLU A 24 32.89 22.89 16.76
CA GLU A 24 32.38 24.17 16.22
C GLU A 24 32.10 24.09 14.72
N GLU A 25 32.93 23.39 13.96
CA GLU A 25 32.74 23.17 12.51
C GLU A 25 31.38 22.53 12.19
N MET A 26 30.84 21.68 13.08
CA MET A 26 29.52 21.06 12.90
C MET A 26 28.39 22.05 13.19
N PHE A 27 28.57 22.94 14.16
CA PHE A 27 27.60 24.00 14.44
C PHE A 27 27.55 25.03 13.31
N GLU A 28 28.71 25.44 12.78
CA GLU A 28 28.78 26.30 11.59
C GLU A 28 28.09 25.67 10.37
N TRP A 29 28.30 24.36 10.14
CA TRP A 29 27.61 23.64 9.08
C TRP A 29 26.08 23.55 9.30
N MET A 30 25.64 23.40 10.54
CA MET A 30 24.21 23.41 10.87
C MET A 30 23.59 24.78 10.62
N ASP A 31 24.29 25.85 10.99
CA ASP A 31 23.86 27.23 10.75
C ASP A 31 23.84 27.55 9.25
N GLU A 32 24.85 27.14 8.48
CA GLU A 32 24.87 27.25 7.01
C GLU A 32 23.70 26.48 6.37
N GLY A 33 23.34 25.32 6.96
CA GLY A 33 22.23 24.49 6.52
C GLY A 33 20.85 24.92 7.04
N ALA A 34 20.75 25.92 7.92
CA ALA A 34 19.55 26.20 8.71
C ALA A 34 18.31 26.44 7.83
N GLU A 35 18.42 27.27 6.79
CA GLU A 35 17.31 27.54 5.87
C GLU A 35 16.82 26.26 5.16
N THR A 36 17.73 25.34 4.84
CA THR A 36 17.40 24.06 4.21
C THR A 36 16.69 23.13 5.19
N PHE A 37 17.13 23.10 6.45
CA PHE A 37 16.47 22.35 7.52
C PHE A 37 15.08 22.89 7.82
N ASP A 38 14.91 24.20 7.91
CA ASP A 38 13.61 24.85 8.13
C ASP A 38 12.65 24.57 6.96
N ALA A 39 13.14 24.66 5.73
CA ALA A 39 12.36 24.32 4.55
C ALA A 39 11.93 22.84 4.54
N LEU A 40 12.82 21.93 4.94
CA LEU A 40 12.53 20.50 5.07
C LEU A 40 11.50 20.25 6.17
N LEU A 41 11.70 20.80 7.36
CA LEU A 41 10.79 20.66 8.50
C LEU A 41 9.42 21.23 8.16
N GLY A 42 9.36 22.44 7.61
CA GLY A 42 8.12 23.05 7.16
C GLY A 42 7.40 22.21 6.12
N ARG A 43 8.14 21.53 5.22
CA ARG A 43 7.55 20.58 4.26
C ARG A 43 6.98 19.34 4.96
N LEU A 44 7.69 18.77 5.93
CA LEU A 44 7.25 17.59 6.68
C LEU A 44 5.99 17.89 7.50
N VAL A 45 5.95 19.03 8.20
CA VAL A 45 4.78 19.49 8.96
C VAL A 45 3.57 19.67 8.04
N ARG A 46 3.71 20.44 6.95
CA ARG A 46 2.60 20.63 5.99
C ARG A 46 2.11 19.32 5.37
N TRP A 47 3.02 18.38 5.09
CA TRP A 47 2.65 17.06 4.58
C TRP A 47 1.89 16.25 5.64
N HIS A 48 2.34 16.28 6.89
CA HIS A 48 1.69 15.61 8.00
C HIS A 48 0.29 16.17 8.24
N ASP A 49 0.14 17.50 8.33
CA ASP A 49 -1.14 18.17 8.53
C ASP A 49 -2.14 17.83 7.42
N ALA A 50 -1.69 17.85 6.16
CA ALA A 50 -2.51 17.48 5.01
C ALA A 50 -2.95 16.00 5.06
N ARG A 51 -2.05 15.10 5.49
CA ARG A 51 -2.38 13.68 5.67
C ARG A 51 -3.44 13.49 6.76
N ILE A 52 -3.28 14.14 7.92
CA ILE A 52 -4.25 14.04 9.02
C ILE A 52 -5.60 14.60 8.61
N ALA A 53 -5.62 15.76 7.93
CA ALA A 53 -6.86 16.36 7.42
C ALA A 53 -7.60 15.40 6.46
N LYS A 54 -6.86 14.74 5.55
CA LYS A 54 -7.43 13.73 4.65
C LYS A 54 -8.04 12.55 5.42
N LEU A 55 -7.32 12.00 6.40
CA LEU A 55 -7.79 10.85 7.17
C LEU A 55 -9.06 11.17 7.99
N ARG A 56 -9.11 12.36 8.61
CA ARG A 56 -10.28 12.83 9.35
C ARG A 56 -11.52 13.04 8.47
N GLY A 57 -11.34 13.61 7.28
CA GLY A 57 -12.45 13.88 6.36
C GLY A 57 -12.94 12.65 5.58
N ALA A 58 -12.14 11.57 5.52
CA ALA A 58 -12.42 10.43 4.65
C ALA A 58 -13.75 9.72 4.97
N ALA A 59 -14.15 9.64 6.25
CA ALA A 59 -15.41 9.00 6.62
C ALA A 59 -16.63 9.76 6.09
N ASP A 60 -16.59 11.09 6.17
CA ASP A 60 -17.65 11.97 5.69
C ASP A 60 -17.70 11.94 4.16
N GLU A 61 -16.57 12.15 3.50
CA GLU A 61 -16.46 12.10 2.03
C GLU A 61 -16.96 10.75 1.50
N ALA A 62 -16.59 9.64 2.15
CA ALA A 62 -17.03 8.31 1.73
C ALA A 62 -18.56 8.13 1.78
N ARG A 63 -19.22 8.65 2.82
CA ARG A 63 -20.70 8.59 2.93
C ARG A 63 -21.40 9.47 1.91
N GLU A 64 -20.74 10.55 1.48
CA GLU A 64 -21.28 11.45 0.47
C GLU A 64 -21.13 10.92 -0.95
N ILE A 65 -20.00 10.27 -1.28
CA ILE A 65 -19.65 9.96 -2.68
C ILE A 65 -19.66 8.47 -3.03
N LEU A 66 -19.55 7.56 -2.06
CA LEU A 66 -19.45 6.12 -2.34
C LEU A 66 -20.82 5.44 -2.29
N TRP A 67 -21.04 4.56 -3.27
CA TRP A 67 -22.13 3.58 -3.21
C TRP A 67 -21.58 2.21 -2.80
N TRP A 68 -21.56 1.92 -1.50
CA TRP A 68 -21.09 0.62 -1.03
C TRP A 68 -22.01 -0.53 -1.47
N PRO A 69 -21.44 -1.66 -1.96
CA PRO A 69 -22.22 -2.84 -2.28
C PRO A 69 -22.76 -3.48 -0.99
N PHE A 70 -23.92 -4.15 -1.07
CA PHE A 70 -24.54 -4.88 0.04
C PHE A 70 -24.73 -4.06 1.35
N THR A 71 -24.87 -2.74 1.24
CA THR A 71 -24.95 -1.84 2.40
C THR A 71 -26.19 -0.96 2.29
N GLN A 72 -26.99 -0.88 3.37
CA GLN A 72 -28.07 0.09 3.48
C GLN A 72 -27.48 1.40 4.02
N HIS A 73 -27.32 2.41 3.15
CA HIS A 73 -26.58 3.63 3.48
C HIS A 73 -27.19 4.46 4.60
N ASP A 74 -28.52 4.51 4.69
CA ASP A 74 -29.22 5.25 5.75
C ASP A 74 -28.91 4.71 7.16
N MET A 75 -28.43 3.47 7.25
CA MET A 75 -28.08 2.82 8.52
C MET A 75 -26.58 2.87 8.83
N VAL A 76 -25.76 3.56 8.03
CA VAL A 76 -24.33 3.70 8.26
C VAL A 76 -24.03 5.07 8.86
N PRO A 77 -23.85 5.16 10.19
CA PRO A 77 -23.40 6.40 10.81
C PRO A 77 -21.91 6.62 10.55
N ARG A 78 -21.44 7.87 10.72
CA ARG A 78 -20.06 8.27 10.41
C ARG A 78 -19.03 7.43 11.15
N GLU A 79 -19.25 7.21 12.44
CA GLU A 79 -18.38 6.48 13.36
C GLU A 79 -18.20 5.00 13.00
N ASN A 80 -19.10 4.43 12.20
CA ASN A 80 -19.00 3.05 11.73
C ASN A 80 -18.20 2.91 10.43
N VAL A 81 -17.81 4.02 9.80
CA VAL A 81 -16.96 4.00 8.61
C VAL A 81 -15.51 3.81 9.02
N ALA A 82 -14.97 2.61 8.78
CA ALA A 82 -13.56 2.33 9.03
C ALA A 82 -12.66 3.03 8.00
N VAL A 83 -11.86 4.00 8.44
CA VAL A 83 -10.87 4.67 7.58
C VAL A 83 -9.58 3.86 7.55
N ILE A 84 -9.41 3.02 6.52
CA ILE A 84 -8.23 2.16 6.36
C ILE A 84 -7.11 2.94 5.64
N ASP A 85 -6.01 3.19 6.33
CA ASP A 85 -4.81 3.86 5.80
C ASP A 85 -3.87 2.88 5.07
N SER A 86 -3.78 1.64 5.56
CA SER A 86 -2.90 0.61 4.99
C SER A 86 -3.29 -0.81 5.41
N ARG A 87 -2.60 -1.81 4.86
CA ARG A 87 -2.57 -3.20 5.37
C ARG A 87 -1.16 -3.75 5.36
N SER A 88 -0.84 -4.60 6.33
CA SER A 88 0.44 -5.32 6.39
C SER A 88 0.19 -6.74 6.90
N GLY A 89 0.17 -7.72 5.99
CA GLY A 89 -0.28 -9.07 6.30
C GLY A 89 -1.77 -9.08 6.63
N GLU A 90 -2.10 -9.64 7.77
CA GLU A 90 -3.46 -9.86 8.26
C GLU A 90 -4.07 -8.61 8.94
N ASP A 91 -3.27 -7.57 9.24
CA ASP A 91 -3.74 -6.37 9.93
C ASP A 91 -3.96 -5.18 8.98
N PHE A 92 -5.07 -4.48 9.19
CA PHE A 92 -5.30 -3.13 8.70
C PHE A 92 -4.66 -2.10 9.62
N GLY A 93 -4.08 -1.05 9.06
CA GLY A 93 -3.86 0.21 9.76
C GLY A 93 -5.10 1.08 9.62
N VAL A 94 -5.88 1.21 10.70
CA VAL A 94 -7.14 1.98 10.71
C VAL A 94 -6.93 3.28 11.46
N TYR A 95 -7.29 4.40 10.85
CA TYR A 95 -7.28 5.69 11.51
C TYR A 95 -8.44 5.80 12.53
N VAL A 96 -8.11 6.24 13.73
CA VAL A 96 -9.03 6.41 14.86
C VAL A 96 -8.84 7.81 15.41
N GLU A 97 -9.93 8.56 15.53
CA GLU A 97 -9.94 9.88 16.15
C GLU A 97 -9.73 9.76 17.67
N ASP A 98 -9.06 10.74 18.28
CA ASP A 98 -8.89 10.75 19.73
C ASP A 98 -10.23 10.93 20.43
N ALA A 99 -10.41 10.32 21.61
CA ALA A 99 -11.68 10.28 22.33
C ALA A 99 -12.26 11.68 22.66
N GLU A 100 -11.40 12.69 22.73
CA GLU A 100 -11.76 14.09 23.04
C GLU A 100 -11.81 14.98 21.78
N GLY A 101 -11.51 14.44 20.58
CA GLY A 101 -11.49 15.15 19.30
C GLY A 101 -10.44 16.26 19.17
N ALA A 102 -9.65 16.52 20.21
CA ALA A 102 -8.69 17.63 20.28
C ALA A 102 -7.32 17.31 19.65
N GLY A 103 -6.95 16.03 19.55
CA GLY A 103 -5.65 15.58 19.05
C GLY A 103 -5.68 15.00 17.63
N PRO A 104 -4.52 14.77 17.00
CA PRO A 104 -4.37 14.34 15.59
C PRO A 104 -4.97 12.96 15.28
N GLY A 105 -5.46 12.22 16.28
CA GLY A 105 -5.83 10.82 16.13
C GLY A 105 -4.60 9.91 15.99
N SER A 106 -4.85 8.63 15.79
CA SER A 106 -3.80 7.62 15.65
C SER A 106 -4.19 6.57 14.62
N VAL A 107 -3.19 5.90 14.03
CA VAL A 107 -3.42 4.70 13.22
C VAL A 107 -3.21 3.49 14.11
N GLN A 108 -4.25 2.67 14.27
CA GLN A 108 -4.25 1.47 15.09
C GLN A 108 -4.34 0.22 14.22
N LEU A 109 -3.61 -0.83 14.60
CA LEU A 109 -3.69 -2.10 13.91
C LEU A 109 -4.99 -2.83 14.30
N ARG A 110 -5.69 -3.38 13.30
CA ARG A 110 -6.92 -4.16 13.46
C ARG A 110 -6.85 -5.38 12.56
N PHE A 111 -6.99 -6.56 13.15
CA PHE A 111 -6.99 -7.83 12.41
C PHE A 111 -8.18 -7.91 11.44
N ASP A 112 -7.91 -8.33 10.21
CA ASP A 112 -8.90 -8.54 9.14
C ASP A 112 -9.63 -9.88 9.35
N GLY A 113 -10.57 -9.91 10.31
CA GLY A 113 -11.33 -11.11 10.65
C GLY A 113 -12.27 -11.61 9.53
N ALA A 114 -12.64 -10.74 8.59
CA ALA A 114 -13.47 -11.12 7.44
C ALA A 114 -12.63 -11.54 6.22
N ALA A 115 -11.31 -11.51 6.33
CA ALA A 115 -10.36 -11.74 5.25
C ALA A 115 -10.70 -10.92 3.99
N SER A 116 -11.13 -9.66 4.18
CA SER A 116 -11.61 -8.75 3.13
C SER A 116 -12.51 -9.46 2.12
N TRP A 117 -13.64 -10.00 2.59
CA TRP A 117 -14.57 -10.80 1.78
C TRP A 117 -13.97 -12.13 1.29
N TRP A 118 -13.31 -12.86 2.20
CA TRP A 118 -12.69 -14.17 1.93
C TRP A 118 -11.63 -14.16 0.82
N THR A 119 -11.07 -12.99 0.49
CA THR A 119 -10.03 -12.85 -0.54
C THR A 119 -8.62 -12.92 0.02
N GLN A 120 -8.45 -12.64 1.32
CA GLN A 120 -7.13 -12.57 1.95
C GLN A 120 -6.64 -13.93 2.41
N GLY A 121 -5.33 -14.13 2.25
CA GLY A 121 -4.63 -15.34 2.68
C GLY A 121 -3.12 -15.25 2.50
N VAL A 122 -2.59 -14.03 2.39
CA VAL A 122 -1.18 -13.76 2.09
C VAL A 122 -0.50 -13.18 3.32
N SER A 123 0.62 -13.79 3.71
CA SER A 123 1.44 -13.25 4.82
C SER A 123 2.04 -11.90 4.44
N LYS A 124 2.54 -11.17 5.46
CA LYS A 124 3.27 -9.92 5.27
C LYS A 124 4.45 -10.06 4.29
N GLU A 125 5.22 -11.13 4.38
CA GLU A 125 6.36 -11.39 3.50
C GLU A 125 5.90 -11.65 2.05
N LEU A 126 4.80 -12.40 1.91
CA LEU A 126 4.27 -12.73 0.59
C LEU A 126 3.61 -11.51 -0.08
N GLN A 127 2.98 -10.61 0.69
CA GLN A 127 2.42 -9.35 0.19
C GLN A 127 3.46 -8.54 -0.59
N HIS A 128 4.67 -8.36 -0.03
CA HIS A 128 5.74 -7.62 -0.71
C HIS A 128 6.23 -8.32 -1.99
N ARG A 129 6.29 -9.66 -1.99
CA ARG A 129 6.67 -10.43 -3.18
C ARG A 129 5.63 -10.28 -4.29
N LEU A 130 4.34 -10.34 -3.94
CA LEU A 130 3.24 -10.15 -4.89
C LEU A 130 3.23 -8.76 -5.50
N VAL A 131 3.43 -7.70 -4.69
CA VAL A 131 3.51 -6.32 -5.21
C VAL A 131 4.65 -6.16 -6.21
N ARG A 132 5.84 -6.73 -5.93
CA ARG A 132 6.97 -6.69 -6.88
C ARG A 132 6.66 -7.45 -8.17
N ALA A 133 6.03 -8.61 -8.07
CA ALA A 133 5.64 -9.40 -9.24
C ALA A 133 4.59 -8.66 -10.09
N ALA A 134 3.59 -8.06 -9.47
CA ALA A 134 2.57 -7.27 -10.15
C ALA A 134 3.16 -6.02 -10.83
N ALA A 135 4.03 -5.28 -10.15
CA ALA A 135 4.71 -4.11 -10.72
C ALA A 135 5.60 -4.47 -11.92
N ALA A 136 6.34 -5.58 -11.82
CA ALA A 136 7.14 -6.09 -12.94
C ALA A 136 6.26 -6.51 -14.12
N ALA A 137 5.14 -7.18 -13.87
CA ALA A 137 4.20 -7.58 -14.91
C ALA A 137 3.55 -6.37 -15.59
N ALA A 138 3.12 -5.38 -14.82
CA ALA A 138 2.57 -4.13 -15.33
C ALA A 138 3.57 -3.37 -16.21
N GLY A 139 4.83 -3.26 -15.77
CA GLY A 139 5.88 -2.60 -16.54
C GLY A 139 6.31 -3.35 -17.81
N ARG A 140 6.19 -4.68 -17.84
CA ARG A 140 6.59 -5.50 -18.99
C ARG A 140 5.48 -5.69 -20.03
N TRP A 141 4.24 -5.92 -19.59
CA TRP A 141 3.13 -6.26 -20.49
C TRP A 141 1.97 -5.26 -20.44
N GLY A 142 1.73 -4.59 -19.31
CA GLY A 142 0.48 -3.87 -19.12
C GLY A 142 -0.73 -4.80 -19.32
N HIS A 143 -1.65 -4.43 -20.21
CA HIS A 143 -2.70 -5.31 -20.72
C HIS A 143 -2.52 -5.52 -22.22
N VAL A 144 -2.44 -6.78 -22.65
CA VAL A 144 -2.34 -7.19 -24.06
C VAL A 144 -3.49 -8.12 -24.42
N MET A 145 -3.91 -8.10 -25.67
CA MET A 145 -5.03 -8.91 -26.17
C MET A 145 -4.78 -10.40 -25.93
N PHE A 146 -5.77 -11.11 -25.39
CA PHE A 146 -5.63 -12.52 -25.00
C PHE A 146 -6.07 -13.54 -26.07
N PRO A 147 -7.20 -13.38 -26.80
CA PRO A 147 -7.61 -14.35 -27.81
C PRO A 147 -6.52 -14.58 -28.85
N GLU A 148 -6.22 -15.86 -29.15
CA GLU A 148 -5.20 -16.30 -30.11
C GLU A 148 -3.76 -15.86 -29.79
N ASN A 149 -3.53 -15.27 -28.62
CA ASN A 149 -2.24 -14.75 -28.18
C ASN A 149 -1.77 -15.48 -26.91
N ALA A 150 -0.48 -15.36 -26.60
CA ALA A 150 0.10 -15.93 -25.40
C ALA A 150 1.20 -15.04 -24.82
N HIS A 151 1.27 -15.00 -23.49
CA HIS A 151 2.39 -14.39 -22.76
C HIS A 151 2.75 -15.26 -21.55
N GLU A 152 4.01 -15.13 -21.12
CA GLU A 152 4.62 -15.98 -20.10
C GLU A 152 3.79 -16.08 -18.81
N ALA A 153 3.34 -14.95 -18.26
CA ALA A 153 2.56 -14.91 -17.02
C ALA A 153 1.23 -15.70 -17.11
N ALA A 154 0.50 -15.63 -18.22
CA ALA A 154 -0.73 -16.39 -18.39
C ALA A 154 -0.44 -17.89 -18.54
N LEU A 155 0.62 -18.26 -19.26
CA LEU A 155 1.03 -19.66 -19.41
C LEU A 155 1.49 -20.27 -18.08
N ASP A 156 2.24 -19.52 -17.27
CA ASP A 156 2.67 -19.96 -15.93
C ASP A 156 1.50 -20.14 -14.98
N ALA A 157 0.54 -19.20 -14.97
CA ALA A 157 -0.68 -19.33 -14.19
C ALA A 157 -1.49 -20.58 -14.64
N ALA A 158 -1.64 -20.79 -15.95
CA ALA A 158 -2.37 -21.95 -16.47
C ALA A 158 -1.70 -23.27 -16.08
N ARG A 159 -0.36 -23.34 -16.22
CA ARG A 159 0.43 -24.50 -15.79
C ARG A 159 0.26 -24.76 -14.30
N GLY A 160 0.35 -23.72 -13.47
CA GLY A 160 0.16 -23.83 -12.01
C GLY A 160 -1.20 -24.40 -11.64
N LEU A 161 -2.27 -23.92 -12.30
CA LEU A 161 -3.63 -24.42 -12.07
C LEU A 161 -3.79 -25.88 -12.50
N LEU A 162 -3.30 -26.26 -13.68
CA LEU A 162 -3.41 -27.62 -14.21
C LEU A 162 -2.55 -28.64 -13.45
N LEU A 163 -1.40 -28.21 -12.92
CA LEU A 163 -0.55 -29.06 -12.07
C LEU A 163 -1.01 -29.13 -10.61
N GLY A 164 -1.76 -28.13 -10.15
CA GLY A 164 -2.32 -27.99 -8.81
C GLY A 164 -3.79 -28.44 -8.74
N ALA A 165 -4.71 -27.48 -8.60
CA ALA A 165 -6.14 -27.76 -8.36
C ALA A 165 -6.81 -28.59 -9.48
N GLY A 166 -6.39 -28.39 -10.72
CA GLY A 166 -6.88 -29.13 -11.89
C GLY A 166 -6.21 -30.49 -12.10
N ARG A 167 -5.26 -30.87 -11.24
CA ARG A 167 -4.48 -32.10 -11.40
C ARG A 167 -5.41 -33.29 -11.52
N SER A 168 -5.15 -34.12 -12.53
CA SER A 168 -5.86 -35.36 -12.88
C SER A 168 -7.21 -35.26 -13.58
N TRP A 169 -7.89 -34.10 -13.60
CA TRP A 169 -9.23 -33.99 -14.16
C TRP A 169 -9.40 -32.84 -15.17
N ALA A 170 -8.58 -31.79 -15.09
CA ALA A 170 -8.62 -30.66 -16.01
C ALA A 170 -7.49 -30.71 -17.05
N THR A 171 -7.77 -30.25 -18.28
CA THR A 171 -6.78 -30.17 -19.37
C THR A 171 -6.66 -28.76 -19.98
N ARG A 172 -7.56 -27.83 -19.62
CA ARG A 172 -7.63 -26.46 -20.14
C ARG A 172 -7.99 -25.47 -19.04
N VAL A 173 -7.59 -24.22 -19.23
CA VAL A 173 -7.94 -23.07 -18.37
C VAL A 173 -8.62 -22.02 -19.23
N PHE A 174 -9.78 -21.54 -18.78
CA PHE A 174 -10.47 -20.39 -19.36
C PHE A 174 -10.44 -19.25 -18.34
N TYR A 175 -9.92 -18.09 -18.72
CA TYR A 175 -9.80 -16.93 -17.83
C TYR A 175 -11.02 -16.01 -17.92
N SER A 176 -11.43 -15.46 -16.78
CA SER A 176 -12.42 -14.37 -16.66
C SER A 176 -12.11 -13.57 -15.39
N ASP A 177 -12.84 -12.48 -15.17
CA ASP A 177 -12.41 -11.47 -14.19
C ASP A 177 -12.74 -11.80 -12.74
N ASN A 178 -13.82 -12.53 -12.47
CA ASN A 178 -14.22 -12.88 -11.11
C ASN A 178 -15.02 -14.18 -11.01
N GLY A 179 -15.41 -14.55 -9.78
CA GLY A 179 -16.16 -15.78 -9.53
C GLY A 179 -17.53 -15.84 -10.23
N SER A 180 -18.22 -14.70 -10.39
CA SER A 180 -19.51 -14.66 -11.07
C SER A 180 -19.38 -14.97 -12.55
N THR A 181 -18.45 -14.31 -13.25
CA THR A 181 -18.20 -14.56 -14.68
C THR A 181 -17.67 -15.97 -14.92
N ALA A 182 -16.85 -16.49 -14.02
CA ALA A 182 -16.37 -17.87 -14.07
C ALA A 182 -17.53 -18.87 -13.97
N MET A 183 -18.52 -18.61 -13.11
CA MET A 183 -19.68 -19.48 -12.97
C MET A 183 -20.61 -19.42 -14.19
N GLU A 184 -20.84 -18.24 -14.77
CA GLU A 184 -21.58 -18.14 -16.03
C GLU A 184 -20.95 -18.95 -17.15
N ILE A 185 -19.62 -18.88 -17.28
CA ILE A 185 -18.87 -19.68 -18.26
C ILE A 185 -18.99 -21.17 -17.96
N ALA A 186 -18.83 -21.56 -16.69
CA ALA A 186 -18.95 -22.96 -16.27
C ALA A 186 -20.33 -23.54 -16.60
N VAL A 187 -21.41 -22.80 -16.32
CA VAL A 187 -22.78 -23.20 -16.68
C VAL A 187 -22.91 -23.34 -18.18
N LYS A 188 -22.42 -22.36 -18.97
CA LYS A 188 -22.41 -22.43 -20.44
C LYS A 188 -21.66 -23.66 -20.95
N MET A 189 -20.54 -24.04 -20.34
CA MET A 189 -19.77 -25.23 -20.72
C MET A 189 -20.48 -26.53 -20.34
N ALA A 190 -21.18 -26.57 -19.21
CA ALA A 190 -21.86 -27.76 -18.71
C ALA A 190 -23.12 -28.12 -19.50
N ILE A 191 -23.85 -27.12 -20.01
CA ILE A 191 -25.11 -27.31 -20.75
C ILE A 191 -24.92 -27.47 -22.26
N ARG A 192 -23.68 -27.50 -22.74
CA ARG A 192 -23.36 -27.55 -24.17
C ARG A 192 -23.88 -28.81 -24.86
#